data_AF-A0A176QGV1-F1
#
_entry.id   AF-A0A176QGV1-F1
#
_cell.length_a   1.000
_cell.length_b   1.000
_cell.length_c   1.000
_cell.angle_alpha   90.00
_cell.angle_beta   90.00
_cell.angle_gamma   90.00
#
_symmetry.space_group_name_H-M   'P 1'
#
loop_
_entity.id
_entity.type
_entity.pdbx_description
1 polymer ?
#
loop_
_entity_poly.entity_id
_entity_poly.type
_entity_poly.pdbx_seq_one_letter_code
_entity_poly.pdbx_strand_id
1 'polypeptide(L)'
;MRERATAWDRRCLLLAGALLPLAACAGEPEPLERSSSDPAPAGPGSGSGSPPGSPAPGGRTSSDPTGSGTSGTLEQVDLPRVVELAGRWAAYAAIWAGGEFSSGGGPSADDGDWLYEDMFGQWAFLTRFADGRAVMVGSARPGEVRPAADEASAREAMLSGAPAWWETGLQQIDPATTIHFVCGYEDGRWREVSGASDRAGGIGSLNFVLRTERQVVDEMVLMANTGVADRPARAKAAARALVRAGSTATAAQVDAVGPDIRDARAGAAAAALFAAPGRH
;
A
#
# COMPACT_ATOMS: atom_id res chain seq x y z
N MET A 1 6.34 12.57 33.70
CA MET A 1 6.26 11.87 32.39
C MET A 1 5.19 12.57 31.58
N ARG A 2 5.56 13.34 30.55
CA ARG A 2 4.60 13.92 29.61
C ARG A 2 4.42 12.90 28.48
N GLU A 3 3.20 12.41 28.31
CA GLU A 3 2.80 11.66 27.12
C GLU A 3 3.06 12.56 25.90
N ARG A 4 4.07 12.21 25.10
CA ARG A 4 4.16 12.69 23.73
C ARG A 4 3.20 11.82 22.94
N ALA A 5 2.00 12.34 22.69
CA ALA A 5 1.17 11.81 21.61
C ALA A 5 2.03 11.84 20.34
N THR A 6 2.37 10.67 19.82
CA THR A 6 3.05 10.53 18.54
C THR A 6 2.18 11.16 17.46
N ALA A 7 2.77 11.84 16.47
CA ALA A 7 2.04 12.56 15.42
C ALA A 7 1.06 11.67 14.62
N TRP A 8 1.16 10.35 14.79
CA TRP A 8 0.29 9.31 14.24
C TRP A 8 -1.07 9.14 14.93
N ASP A 9 -1.37 9.92 15.97
CA ASP A 9 -2.59 9.77 16.77
C ASP A 9 -3.87 9.87 15.89
N ARG A 10 -4.40 8.70 15.57
CA ARG A 10 -5.78 8.36 15.15
C ARG A 10 -6.34 8.97 13.86
N ARG A 11 -5.73 9.95 13.20
CA ARG A 11 -6.37 10.58 12.02
C ARG A 11 -5.90 10.03 10.66
N CYS A 12 -4.64 9.62 10.49
CA CYS A 12 -4.16 9.21 9.17
C CYS A 12 -4.61 7.79 8.78
N LEU A 13 -4.58 6.81 9.70
CA LEU A 13 -5.05 5.45 9.38
C LEU A 13 -6.59 5.31 9.35
N LEU A 14 -7.34 6.17 10.05
CA LEU A 14 -8.81 6.17 9.98
C LEU A 14 -9.37 6.86 8.73
N LEU A 15 -8.58 7.69 8.04
CA LEU A 15 -9.01 8.37 6.80
C LEU A 15 -8.67 7.59 5.54
N ALA A 16 -7.75 6.63 5.57
CA ALA A 16 -7.45 5.73 4.46
C ALA A 16 -8.65 4.85 4.02
N GLY A 17 -9.69 4.73 4.86
CA GLY A 17 -10.94 4.01 4.55
C GLY A 17 -12.18 4.89 4.33
N ALA A 18 -12.09 6.20 4.53
CA ALA A 18 -13.27 7.07 4.47
C ALA A 18 -12.89 8.47 3.98
N LEU A 19 -12.87 8.66 2.65
CA LEU A 19 -13.34 9.84 1.92
C LEU A 19 -13.03 9.66 0.42
N LEU A 20 -14.02 9.18 -0.33
CA LEU A 20 -14.08 9.38 -1.78
C LEU A 20 -14.17 10.90 -2.06
N PRO A 21 -13.35 11.50 -2.94
CA PRO A 21 -13.67 12.82 -3.46
C PRO A 21 -14.72 12.68 -4.57
N LEU A 22 -15.86 13.33 -4.34
CA LEU A 22 -16.77 13.79 -5.39
C LEU A 22 -15.99 14.62 -6.41
N ALA A 23 -15.61 14.02 -7.53
CA ALA A 23 -15.26 14.77 -8.73
C ALA A 23 -16.54 15.15 -9.49
N ALA A 24 -17.23 16.17 -8.96
CA ALA A 24 -18.20 16.95 -9.73
C ALA A 24 -17.44 18.05 -10.46
N CYS A 25 -17.15 17.85 -11.75
CA CYS A 25 -16.86 18.89 -12.74
C CYS A 25 -16.78 18.24 -14.13
N ALA A 26 -17.93 17.91 -14.69
CA ALA A 26 -18.09 17.79 -16.14
C ALA A 26 -19.41 18.47 -16.49
N GLY A 27 -19.32 19.54 -17.28
CA GLY A 27 -20.47 20.33 -17.71
C GLY A 27 -21.49 19.48 -18.46
N GLU A 28 -22.76 19.79 -18.21
CA GLU A 28 -23.90 19.26 -18.92
C GLU A 28 -23.79 19.58 -20.43
N PRO A 29 -23.93 18.60 -21.33
CA PRO A 29 -24.39 18.89 -22.67
C PRO A 29 -25.91 19.06 -22.68
N GLU A 30 -26.37 20.15 -23.29
CA GLU A 30 -27.77 20.46 -23.56
C GLU A 30 -28.54 19.29 -24.23
N PRO A 31 -29.87 19.21 -24.02
CA PRO A 31 -30.70 18.13 -24.53
C PRO A 31 -31.07 18.36 -26.01
N LEU A 32 -30.82 17.35 -26.86
CA LEU A 32 -31.45 17.26 -28.17
C LEU A 32 -32.78 16.50 -28.06
N GLU A 33 -33.80 17.10 -28.65
CA GLU A 33 -35.19 16.70 -28.62
C GLU A 33 -35.48 15.33 -29.28
N ARG A 34 -36.62 14.80 -28.82
CA ARG A 34 -37.26 13.53 -29.17
C ARG A 34 -37.52 13.37 -30.68
N SER A 35 -37.46 12.13 -31.15
CA SER A 35 -38.48 11.63 -32.07
C SER A 35 -38.78 10.15 -31.81
N SER A 36 -40.02 9.90 -31.43
CA SER A 36 -40.64 8.62 -31.14
C SER A 36 -41.18 7.95 -32.40
N SER A 37 -41.05 6.63 -32.52
CA SER A 37 -42.05 5.73 -33.14
C SER A 37 -41.72 4.26 -32.82
N ASP A 38 -42.60 3.63 -32.03
CA ASP A 38 -42.79 2.18 -31.84
C ASP A 38 -43.72 1.61 -32.96
N PRO A 39 -44.07 0.30 -33.09
CA PRO A 39 -43.80 -0.89 -32.24
C PRO A 39 -43.45 -2.24 -32.97
N ALA A 40 -43.18 -3.26 -32.11
CA ALA A 40 -43.22 -4.76 -32.16
C ALA A 40 -44.08 -5.49 -33.25
N PRO A 41 -44.06 -6.86 -33.45
CA PRO A 41 -43.83 -7.95 -32.45
C PRO A 41 -43.25 -9.33 -32.92
N ALA A 42 -43.06 -10.27 -31.96
CA ALA A 42 -43.44 -11.72 -31.97
C ALA A 42 -42.46 -12.64 -31.18
N GLY A 43 -42.99 -13.46 -30.25
CA GLY A 43 -42.28 -14.53 -29.48
C GLY A 43 -42.21 -15.87 -30.24
N PRO A 44 -42.32 -17.07 -29.60
CA PRO A 44 -41.96 -17.53 -28.24
C PRO A 44 -41.05 -18.80 -28.26
N GLY A 45 -40.60 -19.32 -27.12
CA GLY A 45 -39.90 -20.62 -27.07
C GLY A 45 -39.65 -21.20 -25.67
N SER A 46 -40.46 -22.19 -25.31
CA SER A 46 -40.46 -23.00 -24.08
C SER A 46 -39.34 -24.04 -24.01
N GLY A 47 -39.00 -24.53 -22.80
CA GLY A 47 -38.24 -25.78 -22.66
C GLY A 47 -37.86 -26.17 -21.22
N SER A 48 -38.68 -27.03 -20.61
CA SER A 48 -38.53 -27.66 -19.28
C SER A 48 -37.42 -28.73 -19.21
N GLY A 49 -36.87 -29.01 -18.02
CA GLY A 49 -36.16 -30.27 -17.77
C GLY A 49 -35.39 -30.38 -16.43
N SER A 50 -35.96 -31.10 -15.47
CA SER A 50 -35.32 -31.77 -14.31
C SER A 50 -36.13 -33.07 -14.09
N PRO A 51 -35.77 -34.07 -13.23
CA PRO A 51 -34.56 -34.42 -12.44
C PRO A 51 -34.24 -35.95 -12.66
N PRO A 52 -33.92 -36.85 -11.69
CA PRO A 52 -33.15 -36.83 -10.43
C PRO A 52 -32.05 -37.94 -10.39
N GLY A 53 -31.21 -37.97 -9.32
CA GLY A 53 -30.38 -39.15 -9.03
C GLY A 53 -29.52 -39.03 -7.76
N SER A 54 -29.97 -39.64 -6.67
CA SER A 54 -29.20 -40.08 -5.49
C SER A 54 -29.22 -41.62 -5.48
N PRO A 55 -28.25 -42.38 -4.90
CA PRO A 55 -27.85 -42.29 -3.48
C PRO A 55 -26.37 -42.57 -3.14
N ALA A 56 -26.02 -42.27 -1.88
CA ALA A 56 -24.80 -42.66 -1.14
C ALA A 56 -24.78 -44.18 -0.82
N PRO A 57 -23.72 -44.84 -0.25
CA PRO A 57 -23.12 -44.49 1.06
C PRO A 57 -21.62 -44.85 1.28
N GLY A 58 -21.08 -44.39 2.42
CA GLY A 58 -20.16 -45.19 3.23
C GLY A 58 -18.68 -44.78 3.23
N GLY A 59 -18.18 -44.34 4.39
CA GLY A 59 -16.75 -44.17 4.63
C GLY A 59 -16.45 -43.39 5.90
N ARG A 60 -16.73 -43.97 7.08
CA ARG A 60 -16.17 -43.50 8.35
C ARG A 60 -14.66 -43.76 8.31
N THR A 61 -13.86 -42.71 8.45
CA THR A 61 -12.52 -42.84 9.03
C THR A 61 -12.40 -41.84 10.15
N SER A 62 -12.33 -42.38 11.36
CA SER A 62 -11.87 -41.67 12.54
C SER A 62 -10.48 -41.13 12.26
N SER A 63 -10.29 -39.82 12.36
CA SER A 63 -8.98 -39.20 12.44
C SER A 63 -8.91 -38.48 13.78
N ASP A 64 -8.01 -38.99 14.63
CA ASP A 64 -7.59 -38.35 15.86
C ASP A 64 -7.16 -36.89 15.60
N PRO A 65 -7.56 -35.92 16.43
CA PRO A 65 -7.03 -34.57 16.35
C PRO A 65 -5.69 -34.54 17.10
N THR A 66 -4.64 -35.10 16.50
CA THR A 66 -3.30 -34.59 16.80
C THR A 66 -3.18 -33.27 16.07
N GLY A 67 -3.51 -32.19 16.79
CA GLY A 67 -3.25 -30.83 16.36
C GLY A 67 -1.76 -30.64 16.13
N SER A 68 -1.29 -30.98 14.93
CA SER A 68 -0.12 -30.35 14.35
C SER A 68 -0.52 -28.90 14.13
N GLY A 69 -0.15 -28.03 15.06
CA GLY A 69 -0.14 -26.60 14.80
C GLY A 69 0.71 -26.39 13.56
N THR A 70 0.07 -26.06 12.44
CA THR A 70 0.74 -25.77 11.18
C THR A 70 1.55 -24.49 11.41
N SER A 71 2.78 -24.64 11.90
CA SER A 71 3.75 -23.57 11.94
C SER A 71 3.98 -23.14 10.50
N GLY A 72 3.59 -21.90 10.16
CA GLY A 72 3.74 -21.38 8.82
C GLY A 72 5.20 -21.42 8.39
N THR A 73 5.44 -21.84 7.15
CA THR A 73 6.79 -21.83 6.57
C THR A 73 7.09 -20.41 6.06
N LEU A 74 8.29 -19.89 6.34
CA LEU A 74 8.70 -18.60 5.80
C LEU A 74 9.18 -18.74 4.36
N GLU A 75 8.69 -17.88 3.47
CA GLU A 75 9.13 -17.77 2.09
C GLU A 75 9.79 -16.43 1.80
N GLN A 76 10.65 -16.40 0.78
CA GLN A 76 11.37 -15.18 0.40
C GLN A 76 10.46 -14.26 -0.41
N VAL A 77 10.47 -12.98 -0.07
CA VAL A 77 9.79 -11.94 -0.83
C VAL A 77 10.82 -11.19 -1.69
N ASP A 78 10.48 -10.96 -2.96
CA ASP A 78 11.30 -10.17 -3.88
C ASP A 78 11.11 -8.66 -3.62
N LEU A 79 11.97 -8.13 -2.74
CA LEU A 79 12.01 -6.72 -2.37
C LEU A 79 13.45 -6.22 -2.25
N PRO A 80 13.69 -4.93 -2.56
CA PRO A 80 14.98 -4.28 -2.34
C PRO A 80 15.37 -4.28 -0.87
N ARG A 81 16.65 -4.09 -0.61
CA ARG A 81 17.12 -3.92 0.77
C ARG A 81 16.53 -2.67 1.40
N VAL A 82 16.40 -2.65 2.72
CA VAL A 82 15.86 -1.48 3.47
C VAL A 82 16.57 -0.17 3.11
N VAL A 83 17.89 -0.21 2.88
CA VAL A 83 18.67 0.97 2.45
C VAL A 83 18.28 1.48 1.06
N GLU A 84 17.92 0.58 0.14
CA GLU A 84 17.48 0.96 -1.22
C GLU A 84 16.05 1.51 -1.19
N LEU A 85 15.20 0.97 -0.31
CA LEU A 85 13.86 1.52 -0.05
C LEU A 85 13.94 2.93 0.54
N ALA A 86 14.90 3.20 1.43
CA ALA A 86 15.08 4.50 2.06
C ALA A 86 15.15 5.65 1.04
N GLY A 87 16.01 5.52 0.02
CA GLY A 87 16.18 6.54 -1.00
C GLY A 87 14.92 6.75 -1.85
N ARG A 88 14.20 5.65 -2.14
CA ARG A 88 12.96 5.69 -2.91
C ARG A 88 11.83 6.38 -2.14
N TRP A 89 11.64 6.02 -0.87
CA TRP A 89 10.59 6.59 -0.03
C TRP A 89 10.86 8.06 0.30
N ALA A 90 12.12 8.41 0.59
CA ALA A 90 12.52 9.80 0.81
C ALA A 90 12.25 10.68 -0.41
N ALA A 91 12.60 10.20 -1.61
CA ALA A 91 12.34 10.91 -2.85
C ALA A 91 10.84 11.02 -3.17
N TYR A 92 10.06 9.97 -2.92
CA TYR A 92 8.62 9.99 -3.11
C TYR A 92 7.94 10.96 -2.14
N ALA A 93 8.30 10.93 -0.86
CA ALA A 93 7.84 11.90 0.16
C ALA A 93 8.18 13.34 -0.22
N ALA A 94 9.36 13.57 -0.81
CA ALA A 94 9.78 14.89 -1.27
C ALA A 94 8.87 15.44 -2.37
N ILE A 95 8.49 14.61 -3.33
CA ILE A 95 7.55 15.00 -4.39
C ILE A 95 6.16 15.19 -3.81
N TRP A 96 5.72 14.28 -2.95
CA TRP A 96 4.42 14.37 -2.29
C TRP A 96 4.23 15.70 -1.55
N ALA A 97 5.16 16.02 -0.65
CA ALA A 97 5.13 17.26 0.12
C ALA A 97 5.39 18.49 -0.76
N GLY A 98 6.32 18.39 -1.72
CA GLY A 98 6.71 19.51 -2.55
C GLY A 98 5.66 19.94 -3.57
N GLY A 99 4.84 19.02 -4.09
CA GLY A 99 3.73 19.35 -4.98
C GLY A 99 2.41 19.61 -4.26
N GLU A 100 2.38 19.56 -2.92
CA GLU A 100 1.18 19.78 -2.10
C GLU A 100 0.00 18.86 -2.49
N PHE A 101 0.30 17.61 -2.84
CA PHE A 101 -0.70 16.70 -3.43
C PHE A 101 -1.79 16.24 -2.44
N SER A 102 -1.61 16.44 -1.12
CA SER A 102 -2.70 16.29 -0.16
C SER A 102 -2.50 17.14 1.10
N SER A 103 -3.62 17.56 1.71
CA SER A 103 -3.68 18.27 2.98
C SER A 103 -3.94 17.34 4.19
N GLY A 104 -3.99 16.02 4.00
CA GLY A 104 -4.53 15.09 5.01
C GLY A 104 -3.83 13.74 5.17
N GLY A 105 -2.77 13.45 4.43
CA GLY A 105 -2.05 12.16 4.50
C GLY A 105 -0.90 12.06 3.49
N GLY A 106 -0.18 10.94 3.52
CA GLY A 106 0.91 10.66 2.59
C GLY A 106 2.17 10.07 3.23
N PRO A 107 3.19 9.81 2.39
CA PRO A 107 4.47 9.25 2.82
C PRO A 107 5.13 10.12 3.88
N SER A 108 5.56 9.50 4.96
CA SER A 108 6.13 10.20 6.11
C SER A 108 7.04 9.28 6.92
N ALA A 109 7.87 9.88 7.75
CA ALA A 109 8.75 9.16 8.66
C ALA A 109 8.75 9.86 10.01
N ASP A 110 8.75 9.08 11.08
CA ASP A 110 8.83 9.56 12.46
C ASP A 110 9.76 8.64 13.25
N ASP A 111 10.81 9.24 13.82
CA ASP A 111 11.76 8.56 14.71
C ASP A 111 12.26 7.19 14.22
N GLY A 112 12.47 7.07 12.89
CA GLY A 112 13.03 5.87 12.25
C GLY A 112 12.00 4.93 11.62
N ASP A 113 10.72 5.02 11.99
CA ASP A 113 9.63 4.27 11.38
C ASP A 113 9.05 5.04 10.19
N TRP A 114 8.68 4.31 9.13
CA TRP A 114 8.25 4.92 7.87
C TRP A 114 6.82 4.51 7.54
N LEU A 115 6.00 5.47 7.14
CA LEU A 115 4.74 5.21 6.45
C LEU A 115 4.93 5.53 4.96
N TYR A 116 4.50 4.59 4.15
CA TYR A 116 4.17 4.81 2.76
C TYR A 116 2.65 4.79 2.63
N GLU A 117 2.13 5.77 1.89
CA GLU A 117 0.74 5.84 1.48
C GLU A 117 0.72 6.42 0.06
N ASP A 118 -0.23 5.95 -0.74
CA ASP A 118 -0.41 6.45 -2.09
C ASP A 118 -1.75 7.15 -2.33
N MET A 119 -1.89 7.76 -3.51
CA MET A 119 -3.10 8.48 -3.90
C MET A 119 -4.35 7.58 -4.00
N PHE A 120 -4.19 6.26 -4.00
CA PHE A 120 -5.29 5.29 -4.09
C PHE A 120 -5.62 4.66 -2.74
N GLY A 121 -4.90 5.00 -1.67
CA GLY A 121 -5.11 4.46 -0.32
C GLY A 121 -4.41 3.12 -0.06
N GLN A 122 -3.50 2.69 -0.95
CA GLN A 122 -2.57 1.62 -0.58
C GLN A 122 -1.53 2.17 0.40
N TRP A 123 -1.17 1.36 1.40
CA TRP A 123 -0.23 1.80 2.42
C TRP A 123 0.67 0.67 2.92
N ALA A 124 1.84 1.05 3.42
CA ALA A 124 2.77 0.16 4.11
C ALA A 124 3.46 0.91 5.24
N PHE A 125 3.43 0.35 6.44
CA PHE A 125 4.15 0.84 7.60
C PHE A 125 5.38 -0.04 7.83
N LEU A 126 6.54 0.60 7.97
CA LEU A 126 7.82 -0.06 8.18
C LEU A 126 8.35 0.31 9.56
N THR A 127 8.31 -0.66 10.47
CA THR A 127 8.96 -0.60 11.78
C THR A 127 10.42 -1.00 11.64
N ARG A 128 11.35 -0.14 12.06
CA ARG A 128 12.79 -0.37 11.90
C ARG A 128 13.50 -0.56 13.23
N PHE A 129 14.36 -1.57 13.29
CA PHE A 129 15.14 -1.91 14.48
C PHE A 129 16.56 -1.35 14.39
N ALA A 130 17.16 -1.06 15.55
CA ALA A 130 18.52 -0.52 15.65
C ALA A 130 19.59 -1.50 15.16
N ASP A 131 19.32 -2.80 15.21
CA ASP A 131 20.20 -3.86 14.70
C ASP A 131 20.05 -4.11 13.19
N GLY A 132 19.22 -3.33 12.51
CA GLY A 132 19.00 -3.41 11.06
C GLY A 132 17.89 -4.37 10.64
N ARG A 133 17.23 -5.06 11.57
CA ARG A 133 15.96 -5.75 11.27
C ARG A 133 14.86 -4.75 10.96
N ALA A 134 13.80 -5.21 10.28
CA ALA A 134 12.61 -4.42 10.05
C ALA A 134 11.37 -5.30 9.91
N VAL A 135 10.19 -4.77 10.23
CA VAL A 135 8.90 -5.39 9.93
C VAL A 135 8.10 -4.43 9.07
N MET A 136 7.59 -4.90 7.95
CA MET A 136 6.66 -4.16 7.11
C MET A 136 5.27 -4.78 7.22
N VAL A 137 4.28 -3.94 7.44
CA VAL A 137 2.86 -4.30 7.50
C VAL A 137 2.11 -3.40 6.54
N GLY A 138 1.09 -3.89 5.85
CA GLY A 138 0.32 -3.00 4.99
C GLY A 138 -0.92 -3.58 4.36
N SER A 139 -1.49 -2.76 3.49
CA SER A 139 -2.69 -3.05 2.71
C SER A 139 -2.53 -2.55 1.29
N ALA A 140 -2.67 -3.45 0.31
CA ALA A 140 -2.73 -3.08 -1.10
C ALA A 140 -4.17 -2.97 -1.64
N ARG A 141 -5.19 -3.17 -0.79
CA ARG A 141 -6.61 -3.12 -1.17
C ARG A 141 -7.33 -2.05 -0.38
N PRO A 142 -7.32 -0.80 -0.87
CA PRO A 142 -8.09 0.27 -0.26
C PRO A 142 -9.58 -0.11 -0.26
N GLY A 143 -10.26 0.11 0.88
CA GLY A 143 -11.69 -0.10 1.03
C GLY A 143 -12.16 -1.53 1.34
N GLU A 144 -11.26 -2.53 1.32
CA GLU A 144 -11.59 -3.85 1.86
C GLU A 144 -11.55 -3.79 3.39
N VAL A 145 -12.68 -4.07 4.02
CA VAL A 145 -12.81 -4.14 5.48
C VAL A 145 -13.21 -5.55 5.87
N ARG A 146 -12.39 -6.14 6.73
CA ARG A 146 -12.62 -7.47 7.30
C ARG A 146 -13.29 -7.35 8.67
N PRO A 147 -14.25 -8.23 9.02
CA PRO A 147 -14.78 -8.30 10.38
C PRO A 147 -13.67 -8.54 11.41
N ALA A 148 -13.79 -7.95 12.61
CA ALA A 148 -12.72 -7.97 13.61
C ALA A 148 -12.22 -9.38 14.00
N ALA A 149 -13.11 -10.37 14.09
CA ALA A 149 -12.74 -11.75 14.39
C ALA A 149 -11.92 -12.41 13.26
N ASP A 150 -12.31 -12.13 12.02
CA ASP A 150 -11.62 -12.61 10.83
C ASP A 150 -10.26 -11.89 10.68
N GLU A 151 -10.19 -10.61 11.04
CA GLU A 151 -8.95 -9.82 11.07
C GLU A 151 -7.95 -10.33 12.12
N ALA A 152 -8.42 -10.63 13.32
CA ALA A 152 -7.58 -11.26 14.35
C ALA A 152 -7.03 -12.61 13.85
N SER A 153 -7.89 -13.45 13.26
CA SER A 153 -7.48 -14.74 12.70
C SER A 153 -6.48 -14.60 11.55
N ALA A 154 -6.66 -13.60 10.68
CA ALA A 154 -5.74 -13.31 9.59
C ALA A 154 -4.36 -12.84 10.10
N ARG A 155 -4.33 -11.98 11.12
CA ARG A 155 -3.08 -11.52 11.76
C ARG A 155 -2.33 -12.66 12.41
N GLU A 156 -3.04 -13.56 13.12
CA GLU A 156 -2.45 -14.78 13.68
C GLU A 156 -1.87 -15.67 12.57
N ALA A 157 -2.58 -15.84 11.45
CA ALA A 157 -2.07 -16.61 10.31
C ALA A 157 -0.81 -15.97 9.68
N MET A 158 -0.76 -14.65 9.55
CA MET A 158 0.41 -13.90 9.04
C MET A 158 1.63 -13.96 9.96
N LEU A 159 1.45 -14.34 11.23
CA LEU A 159 2.52 -14.50 12.21
C LEU A 159 2.81 -15.95 12.57
N SER A 160 2.02 -16.91 12.09
CA SER A 160 2.22 -18.33 12.41
C SER A 160 3.57 -18.80 11.89
N GLY A 161 4.48 -19.16 12.81
CA GLY A 161 5.85 -19.59 12.48
C GLY A 161 6.83 -18.45 12.20
N ALA A 162 6.39 -17.20 12.27
CA ALA A 162 7.26 -16.04 12.22
C ALA A 162 8.02 -15.85 13.55
N PRO A 163 9.21 -15.21 13.54
CA PRO A 163 9.88 -14.78 14.76
C PRO A 163 9.00 -13.83 15.58
N ALA A 164 8.98 -14.00 16.90
CA ALA A 164 8.12 -13.21 17.81
C ALA A 164 8.30 -11.68 17.67
N TRP A 165 9.49 -11.21 17.25
CA TRP A 165 9.73 -9.78 17.04
C TRP A 165 8.93 -9.17 15.88
N TRP A 166 8.30 -9.98 15.02
CA TRP A 166 7.40 -9.48 13.97
C TRP A 166 6.16 -8.79 14.55
N GLU A 167 5.71 -9.19 15.73
CA GLU A 167 4.55 -8.61 16.41
C GLU A 167 4.72 -7.11 16.68
N THR A 168 5.95 -6.62 16.86
CA THR A 168 6.23 -5.20 17.08
C THR A 168 5.70 -4.32 15.94
N GLY A 169 5.74 -4.82 14.70
CA GLY A 169 5.21 -4.09 13.54
C GLY A 169 3.70 -3.87 13.58
N LEU A 170 2.97 -4.72 14.31
CA LEU A 170 1.51 -4.60 14.45
C LEU A 170 1.09 -3.67 15.60
N GLN A 171 1.98 -3.37 16.55
CA GLN A 171 1.63 -2.60 17.75
C GLN A 171 1.19 -1.16 17.46
N GLN A 172 1.65 -0.59 16.34
CA GLN A 172 1.30 0.76 15.89
C GLN A 172 0.02 0.79 15.03
N ILE A 173 -0.49 -0.38 14.63
CA ILE A 173 -1.64 -0.50 13.73
C ILE A 173 -2.89 -0.74 14.56
N ASP A 174 -3.94 0.05 14.31
CA ASP A 174 -5.23 -0.18 14.95
C ASP A 174 -5.69 -1.64 14.68
N PRO A 175 -6.10 -2.41 15.71
CA PRO A 175 -6.59 -3.77 15.52
C PRO A 175 -7.79 -3.88 14.57
N ALA A 176 -8.55 -2.81 14.38
CA ALA A 176 -9.66 -2.74 13.43
C ALA A 176 -9.23 -2.44 11.98
N THR A 177 -7.98 -2.00 11.76
CA THR A 177 -7.45 -1.78 10.40
C THR A 177 -7.21 -3.12 9.73
N THR A 178 -7.81 -3.34 8.56
CA THR A 178 -7.55 -4.54 7.76
C THR A 178 -6.15 -4.49 7.16
N ILE A 179 -5.35 -5.52 7.45
CA ILE A 179 -4.04 -5.73 6.83
C ILE A 179 -4.08 -6.93 5.87
N HIS A 180 -3.21 -6.88 4.87
CA HIS A 180 -3.11 -7.89 3.82
C HIS A 180 -1.74 -8.57 3.76
N PHE A 181 -0.71 -8.01 4.42
CA PHE A 181 0.59 -8.65 4.53
C PHE A 181 1.37 -8.22 5.77
N VAL A 182 2.26 -9.12 6.19
CA VAL A 182 3.34 -8.87 7.15
C VAL A 182 4.62 -9.49 6.60
N CYS A 183 5.69 -8.71 6.51
CA CYS A 183 6.99 -9.19 6.06
C CYS A 183 8.09 -8.75 7.02
N GLY A 184 8.99 -9.65 7.38
CA GLY A 184 10.19 -9.31 8.15
C GLY A 184 11.43 -9.23 7.26
N TYR A 185 12.32 -8.31 7.62
CA TYR A 185 13.66 -8.16 7.05
C TYR A 185 14.70 -8.53 8.10
N GLU A 186 15.55 -9.50 7.77
CA GLU A 186 16.69 -9.94 8.58
C GLU A 186 17.77 -10.50 7.63
N ASP A 187 19.04 -10.32 7.99
CA ASP A 187 20.19 -10.83 7.22
C ASP A 187 20.16 -10.47 5.72
N GLY A 188 19.67 -9.27 5.40
CA GLY A 188 19.62 -8.78 4.02
C GLY A 188 18.48 -9.32 3.18
N ARG A 189 17.49 -10.01 3.77
CA ARG A 189 16.40 -10.67 3.04
C ARG A 189 15.04 -10.36 3.65
N TRP A 190 14.06 -10.21 2.77
CA TRP A 190 12.66 -10.15 3.13
C TRP A 190 12.04 -11.54 3.15
N ARG A 191 11.20 -11.79 4.15
CA ARG A 191 10.40 -13.01 4.25
C ARG A 191 8.98 -12.70 4.65
N GLU A 192 8.06 -13.57 4.28
CA GLU A 192 6.68 -13.60 4.75
C GLU A 192 6.26 -15.03 5.10
N VAL A 193 5.16 -15.20 5.84
CA VAL A 193 4.59 -16.52 6.08
C VAL A 193 3.90 -16.99 4.79
N SER A 194 4.30 -18.15 4.29
CA SER A 194 3.84 -18.67 3.00
C SER A 194 2.33 -18.86 2.98
N GLY A 195 1.69 -18.28 1.96
CA GLY A 195 0.24 -18.32 1.77
C GLY A 195 -0.56 -17.46 2.75
N ALA A 196 0.08 -16.69 3.64
CA ALA A 196 -0.63 -15.80 4.56
C ALA A 196 -1.17 -14.53 3.86
N SER A 197 -0.52 -14.11 2.78
CA SER A 197 -0.97 -13.03 1.92
C SER A 197 -1.54 -13.59 0.63
N ASP A 198 -2.75 -13.16 0.27
CA ASP A 198 -3.23 -13.44 -1.07
C ASP A 198 -2.46 -12.59 -2.10
N ARG A 199 -2.40 -13.06 -3.35
CA ARG A 199 -1.61 -12.40 -4.40
C ARG A 199 -2.06 -10.98 -4.70
N ALA A 200 -3.35 -10.67 -4.52
CA ALA A 200 -3.93 -9.39 -4.92
C ALA A 200 -3.91 -8.34 -3.80
N GLY A 201 -3.72 -8.72 -2.54
CA GLY A 201 -3.57 -7.83 -1.39
C GLY A 201 -2.16 -7.84 -0.79
N GLY A 202 -1.34 -8.83 -1.14
CA GLY A 202 0.03 -8.96 -0.67
C GLY A 202 0.93 -7.79 -1.10
N ILE A 203 2.14 -7.77 -0.54
CA ILE A 203 3.16 -6.74 -0.80
C ILE A 203 3.50 -6.59 -2.29
N GLY A 204 3.23 -7.62 -3.09
CA GLY A 204 3.40 -7.57 -4.53
C GLY A 204 2.40 -6.74 -5.32
N SER A 205 1.28 -6.36 -4.69
CA SER A 205 0.24 -5.52 -5.28
C SER A 205 0.40 -4.04 -4.98
N LEU A 206 1.41 -3.65 -4.16
CA LEU A 206 1.71 -2.23 -3.96
C LEU A 206 2.22 -1.65 -5.28
N ASN A 207 1.42 -0.77 -5.86
CA ASN A 207 1.48 -0.44 -7.28
C ASN A 207 2.81 0.21 -7.70
N PHE A 208 3.56 0.86 -6.79
CA PHE A 208 4.73 1.65 -7.24
C PHE A 208 5.93 1.78 -6.31
N VAL A 209 5.84 1.69 -4.98
CA VAL A 209 6.98 2.19 -4.17
C VAL A 209 8.08 1.18 -3.84
N LEU A 210 7.87 -0.11 -4.04
CA LEU A 210 8.82 -1.08 -3.47
C LEU A 210 9.64 -1.86 -4.48
N ARG A 211 9.22 -2.01 -5.74
CA ARG A 211 9.86 -3.02 -6.60
C ARG A 211 11.06 -2.47 -7.36
N THR A 212 10.89 -1.43 -8.17
CA THR A 212 11.97 -0.95 -9.04
C THR A 212 12.15 0.56 -8.98
N GLU A 213 13.39 1.03 -9.14
CA GLU A 213 13.68 2.46 -9.31
C GLU A 213 12.89 3.06 -10.48
N ARG A 214 12.72 2.30 -11.57
CA ARG A 214 11.97 2.74 -12.76
C ARG A 214 10.54 3.15 -12.41
N GLN A 215 9.83 2.33 -11.64
CA GLN A 215 8.43 2.61 -11.27
C GLN A 215 8.32 3.87 -10.41
N VAL A 216 9.17 3.98 -9.38
CA VAL A 216 9.21 5.16 -8.50
C VAL A 216 9.49 6.43 -9.32
N VAL A 217 10.44 6.38 -10.25
CA VAL A 217 10.77 7.50 -11.13
C VAL A 217 9.61 7.87 -12.06
N ASP A 218 8.96 6.89 -12.67
CA ASP A 218 7.85 7.15 -13.59
C ASP A 218 6.65 7.78 -12.87
N GLU A 219 6.38 7.37 -11.63
CA GLU A 219 5.33 7.94 -10.76
C GLU A 219 5.67 9.36 -10.32
N MET A 220 6.88 9.60 -9.80
CA MET A 220 7.32 10.94 -9.41
C MET A 220 7.22 11.93 -10.57
N VAL A 221 7.60 11.51 -11.78
CA VAL A 221 7.51 12.35 -12.97
C VAL A 221 6.06 12.59 -13.37
N LEU A 222 5.18 11.59 -13.23
CA LEU A 222 3.74 11.76 -13.46
C LEU A 222 3.15 12.80 -12.50
N MET A 223 3.46 12.70 -11.21
CA MET A 223 2.97 13.62 -10.19
C MET A 223 3.49 15.04 -10.41
N ALA A 224 4.79 15.22 -10.65
CA ALA A 224 5.41 16.55 -10.75
C ALA A 224 5.23 17.26 -12.10
N ASN A 225 4.62 16.60 -13.10
CA ASN A 225 4.47 17.12 -14.46
C ASN A 225 3.07 16.82 -15.05
N THR A 226 2.02 17.00 -14.26
CA THR A 226 0.63 16.89 -14.70
C THR A 226 0.37 17.81 -15.90
N GLY A 227 -0.41 17.33 -16.87
CA GLY A 227 -0.72 18.07 -18.10
C GLY A 227 0.43 18.19 -19.11
N VAL A 228 1.63 17.67 -18.84
CA VAL A 228 2.74 17.62 -19.81
C VAL A 228 2.65 16.33 -20.62
N ALA A 229 2.32 16.45 -21.91
CA ALA A 229 2.16 15.31 -22.82
C ALA A 229 3.45 14.48 -22.97
N ASP A 230 4.58 15.15 -23.15
CA ASP A 230 5.90 14.51 -23.25
C ASP A 230 6.64 14.60 -21.92
N ARG A 231 6.50 13.57 -21.08
CA ARG A 231 7.24 13.44 -19.81
C ARG A 231 8.76 13.43 -20.09
N PRO A 232 9.48 14.53 -19.85
CA PRO A 232 10.74 14.75 -20.54
C PRO A 232 11.85 13.90 -19.91
N ALA A 233 12.81 13.43 -20.72
CA ALA A 233 13.94 12.63 -20.24
C ALA A 233 14.73 13.32 -19.10
N ARG A 234 14.75 14.67 -19.10
CA ARG A 234 15.32 15.49 -18.03
C ARG A 234 14.63 15.27 -16.67
N ALA A 235 13.29 15.16 -16.64
CA ALA A 235 12.53 14.95 -15.42
C ALA A 235 12.82 13.56 -14.84
N LYS A 236 12.91 12.53 -15.71
CA LYS A 236 13.33 11.19 -15.27
C LYS A 236 14.75 11.18 -14.71
N ALA A 237 15.67 11.93 -15.31
CA ALA A 237 17.04 12.05 -14.81
C ALA A 237 17.08 12.77 -13.44
N ALA A 238 16.31 13.84 -13.27
CA ALA A 238 16.16 14.55 -12.00
C ALA A 238 15.54 13.66 -10.91
N ALA A 239 14.46 12.95 -11.21
CA ALA A 239 13.83 11.99 -10.29
C ALA A 239 14.80 10.89 -9.84
N ARG A 240 15.60 10.32 -10.76
CA ARG A 240 16.66 9.36 -10.39
C ARG A 240 17.73 9.97 -9.51
N ALA A 241 18.12 11.22 -9.78
CA ALA A 241 19.08 11.93 -8.93
C ALA A 241 18.51 12.15 -7.52
N LEU A 242 17.20 12.42 -7.42
CA LEU A 242 16.50 12.56 -6.15
C LEU A 242 16.43 11.24 -5.38
N VAL A 243 16.12 10.11 -6.04
CA VAL A 243 16.15 8.76 -5.43
C VAL A 243 17.55 8.43 -4.89
N ARG A 244 18.61 8.76 -5.63
CA ARG A 244 20.00 8.57 -5.16
C ARG A 244 20.38 9.48 -4.00
N ALA A 245 19.85 10.71 -3.98
CA ALA A 245 20.08 11.64 -2.87
C ALA A 245 19.35 11.18 -1.60
N GLY A 246 18.18 10.55 -1.73
CA GLY A 246 17.42 10.04 -0.61
C GLY A 246 17.16 11.12 0.43
N SER A 247 17.54 10.87 1.68
CA SER A 247 17.35 11.80 2.78
C SER A 247 18.26 13.04 2.76
N THR A 248 19.25 13.09 1.87
CA THR A 248 20.08 14.28 1.66
C THR A 248 19.62 15.12 0.47
N ALA A 249 18.39 14.90 -0.01
CA ALA A 249 17.79 15.69 -1.07
C ALA A 249 17.77 17.18 -0.74
N THR A 250 18.14 18.00 -1.72
CA THR A 250 18.09 19.46 -1.63
C THR A 250 16.84 20.00 -2.32
N ALA A 251 16.39 21.20 -1.93
CA ALA A 251 15.25 21.86 -2.57
C ALA A 251 15.46 22.02 -4.08
N ALA A 252 16.67 22.35 -4.53
CA ALA A 252 16.99 22.46 -5.96
C ALA A 252 16.82 21.12 -6.71
N GLN A 253 17.11 19.99 -6.07
CA GLN A 253 16.90 18.67 -6.66
C GLN A 253 15.42 18.29 -6.71
N VAL A 254 14.62 18.73 -5.74
CA VAL A 254 13.16 18.53 -5.74
C VAL A 254 12.51 19.35 -6.84
N ASP A 255 12.82 20.65 -6.91
CA ASP A 255 12.34 21.60 -7.93
C ASP A 255 12.64 21.13 -9.37
N ALA A 256 13.82 20.54 -9.58
CA ALA A 256 14.24 20.05 -10.88
C ALA A 256 13.39 18.90 -11.45
N VAL A 257 12.54 18.24 -10.64
CA VAL A 257 11.73 17.10 -11.08
C VAL A 257 10.55 17.53 -11.95
N GLY A 258 9.97 18.70 -11.72
CA GLY A 258 8.89 19.19 -12.56
C GLY A 258 8.22 20.48 -12.09
N PRO A 259 7.44 21.12 -12.97
CA PRO A 259 6.83 22.43 -12.73
C PRO A 259 5.71 22.42 -11.68
N ASP A 260 5.16 21.25 -11.32
CA ASP A 260 4.08 21.17 -10.33
C ASP A 260 4.59 21.15 -8.89
N ILE A 261 5.90 21.24 -8.69
CA ILE A 261 6.49 21.44 -7.36
C ILE A 261 6.25 22.89 -6.93
N ARG A 262 5.48 23.06 -5.86
CA ARG A 262 5.07 24.36 -5.31
C ARG A 262 5.92 24.79 -4.12
N ASP A 263 6.37 23.82 -3.31
CA ASP A 263 7.26 24.05 -2.17
C ASP A 263 8.40 23.01 -2.12
N ALA A 264 9.43 23.26 -2.91
CA ALA A 264 10.61 22.40 -2.94
C ALA A 264 11.35 22.30 -1.59
N ARG A 265 11.21 23.30 -0.70
CA ARG A 265 11.82 23.26 0.64
C ARG A 265 11.07 22.31 1.55
N ALA A 266 9.74 22.33 1.53
CA ALA A 266 8.92 21.34 2.22
C ALA A 266 9.24 19.92 1.74
N GLY A 267 9.39 19.74 0.42
CA GLY A 267 9.83 18.45 -0.14
C GLY A 267 11.18 17.97 0.39
N ALA A 268 12.20 18.84 0.39
CA ALA A 268 13.51 18.49 0.95
C ALA A 268 13.46 18.18 2.46
N ALA A 269 12.66 18.92 3.22
CA ALA A 269 12.45 18.66 4.64
C ALA A 269 11.77 17.31 4.88
N ALA A 270 10.78 16.94 4.08
CA ALA A 270 10.12 15.64 4.16
C ALA A 270 11.09 14.48 3.88
N ALA A 271 11.95 14.62 2.86
CA ALA A 271 12.98 13.62 2.54
C ALA A 271 13.94 13.39 3.73
N ALA A 272 14.35 14.46 4.40
CA ALA A 272 15.31 14.40 5.50
C ALA A 272 14.84 13.55 6.68
N LEU A 273 13.53 13.40 6.90
CA LEU A 273 12.95 12.58 7.97
C LEU A 273 13.35 11.10 7.85
N PHE A 274 13.62 10.63 6.64
CA PHE A 274 14.02 9.24 6.36
C PHE A 274 15.48 8.94 6.74
N ALA A 275 16.24 9.93 7.24
CA ALA A 275 17.61 9.72 7.73
C ALA A 275 17.67 9.07 9.13
N ALA A 276 16.57 9.09 9.89
CA ALA A 276 16.57 8.63 11.27
C ALA A 276 16.95 7.13 11.37
N PRO A 277 17.80 6.75 12.34
CA PRO A 277 18.08 5.34 12.61
C PRO A 277 16.80 4.65 13.10
N GLY A 278 16.63 3.36 12.79
CA GLY A 278 15.53 2.57 13.34
C GLY A 278 15.60 2.55 14.87
N ARG A 279 14.45 2.59 15.52
CA ARG A 279 14.33 2.76 16.98
C ARG A 279 14.29 1.44 17.76
N HIS A 280 13.70 0.41 17.16
CA HIS A 280 13.24 -0.78 17.89
C HIS A 280 14.32 -1.82 18.18
#